data_AF-A0A2J6HRU0-F1
#
_entry.id   AF-A0A2J6HRU0-F1
#
_cell.length_a   1.000
_cell.length_b   1.000
_cell.length_c   1.000
_cell.angle_alpha   90.00
_cell.angle_beta   90.00
_cell.angle_gamma   90.00
#
_symmetry.space_group_name_H-M   'P 1'
#
loop_
_entity.id
_entity.type
_entity.pdbx_description
1 polymer ?
#
loop_
_entity_poly.entity_id
_entity_poly.type
_entity_poly.pdbx_seq_one_letter_code
_entity_poly.pdbx_strand_id
1 'polypeptide(L)'
;MSQNRTIYTEDELIPFVATPPGMLIKEEIKFRKGLTQRELARQIGVKPSYLNEVIRGKRPITPDFAILLERSLGIDAGFWLRFQIGYDIDRARLKDKNQMKINNIKVWQKIQQYISVKELKRKGLLSDNLQNDIESVFKYYNVEDVDGLKDAVLKSDNDL
;
A
#
# COMPACT_ATOMS: atom_id res chain seq x y z
N MET A 1 -15.72 1.32 33.07
CA MET A 1 -15.88 1.83 31.69
C MET A 1 -14.57 1.60 30.97
N SER A 2 -14.44 0.44 30.30
CA SER A 2 -13.19 0.06 29.63
C SER A 2 -13.07 0.81 28.31
N GLN A 3 -11.94 1.45 28.07
CA GLN A 3 -11.64 2.12 26.81
C GLN A 3 -11.55 1.09 25.69
N ASN A 4 -12.34 1.25 24.63
CA ASN A 4 -12.14 0.57 23.35
C ASN A 4 -10.79 1.03 22.77
N ARG A 5 -9.70 0.31 23.06
CA ARG A 5 -8.51 0.36 22.23
C ARG A 5 -8.81 -0.45 20.98
N THR A 6 -9.22 0.23 19.91
CA THR A 6 -9.16 -0.34 18.57
C THR A 6 -7.70 -0.67 18.29
N ILE A 7 -7.32 -1.93 18.46
CA ILE A 7 -6.01 -2.42 18.02
C ILE A 7 -6.13 -2.52 16.51
N TYR A 8 -5.77 -1.45 15.80
CA TYR A 8 -5.56 -1.54 14.35
C TYR A 8 -4.53 -2.63 14.11
N THR A 9 -4.86 -3.61 13.28
CA THR A 9 -3.87 -4.59 12.84
C THR A 9 -2.82 -3.85 12.00
N GLU A 10 -1.54 -4.24 12.07
CA GLU A 10 -0.46 -3.55 11.32
C GLU A 10 -0.76 -3.47 9.82
N ASP A 11 -1.51 -4.45 9.28
CA ASP A 11 -1.98 -4.50 7.90
C ASP A 11 -2.98 -3.41 7.51
N GLU A 12 -3.51 -2.66 8.48
CA GLU A 12 -4.51 -1.60 8.29
C GLU A 12 -3.94 -0.19 8.45
N LEU A 13 -2.68 -0.08 8.86
CA LEU A 13 -2.02 1.21 9.01
C LEU A 13 -1.53 1.72 7.65
N ILE A 14 -2.21 2.75 7.16
CA ILE A 14 -1.79 3.51 5.98
C ILE A 14 -1.21 4.83 6.48
N PRO A 15 0.02 5.20 6.08
CA PRO A 15 0.58 6.46 6.51
C PRO A 15 -0.20 7.63 5.92
N PHE A 16 -0.30 8.73 6.67
CA PHE A 16 -0.92 9.97 6.17
C PHE A 16 -0.20 10.53 4.93
N VAL A 17 1.12 10.37 4.88
CA VAL A 17 1.96 10.77 3.75
C VAL A 17 3.09 9.76 3.54
N ALA A 18 3.40 9.45 2.28
CA ALA A 18 4.56 8.63 1.96
C ALA A 18 5.83 9.48 2.02
N THR A 19 6.81 9.06 2.80
CA THR A 19 8.07 9.79 2.99
C THR A 19 9.09 9.37 1.93
N PRO A 20 9.52 10.25 1.01
CA PRO A 20 10.48 9.90 -0.02
C PRO A 20 11.87 9.67 0.57
N PRO A 21 12.64 8.68 0.08
CA PRO A 21 14.00 8.44 0.57
C PRO A 21 14.95 9.61 0.29
N GLY A 22 14.63 10.42 -0.73
CA GLY A 22 15.33 11.67 -1.04
C GLY A 22 15.34 12.69 0.11
N MET A 23 14.42 12.60 1.08
CA MET A 23 14.46 13.42 2.30
C MET A 23 15.73 13.13 3.13
N LEU A 24 16.13 11.87 3.26
CA LEU A 24 17.36 11.52 3.99
C LEU A 24 18.61 12.06 3.29
N ILE A 25 18.66 12.01 1.95
CA ILE A 25 19.76 12.62 1.18
C ILE A 25 19.88 14.12 1.49
N LYS A 26 18.74 14.82 1.58
CA LYS A 26 18.70 16.24 1.93
C LYS A 26 19.23 16.51 3.34
N GLU A 27 18.85 15.68 4.31
CA GLU A 27 19.37 15.80 5.68
C GLU A 27 20.88 15.51 5.73
N GLU A 28 21.37 14.49 5.01
CA GLU A 28 22.81 14.19 4.93
C GLU A 28 23.60 15.37 4.33
N ILE A 29 23.08 16.01 3.28
CA ILE A 29 23.68 17.24 2.70
C ILE A 29 23.72 18.37 3.73
N LYS A 30 22.64 18.53 4.51
CA LYS A 30 22.51 19.63 5.49
C LYS A 30 23.50 19.50 6.65
N PHE A 31 23.73 18.29 7.14
CA PHE A 31 24.51 18.06 8.36
C PHE A 31 25.96 17.67 8.11
N ARG A 32 26.33 17.22 6.90
CA ARG A 32 27.73 16.95 6.56
C ARG A 32 28.48 18.23 6.23
N LYS A 33 29.57 18.47 6.95
CA LYS A 33 30.42 19.64 6.76
C LYS A 33 30.97 19.70 5.33
N GLY A 34 30.70 20.79 4.63
CA GLY A 34 31.23 21.05 3.28
C GLY A 34 30.54 20.27 2.15
N LEU A 35 29.51 19.47 2.44
CA LEU A 35 28.75 18.78 1.41
C LEU A 35 27.64 19.71 0.89
N THR A 36 27.63 19.94 -0.41
CA THR A 36 26.51 20.63 -1.08
C THR A 36 25.82 19.67 -2.03
N GLN A 37 24.58 19.97 -2.43
CA GLN A 37 23.88 19.16 -3.43
C GLN A 37 24.65 19.11 -4.77
N ARG A 38 25.31 20.21 -5.17
CA ARG A 38 26.14 20.23 -6.39
C ARG A 38 27.34 19.31 -6.24
N GLU A 39 27.98 19.33 -5.07
CA GLU A 39 29.13 18.51 -4.77
C GLU A 39 28.77 17.02 -4.73
N LEU A 40 27.67 16.64 -4.07
CA LEU A 40 27.18 15.26 -4.07
C LEU A 40 26.81 14.80 -5.48
N ALA A 41 26.11 15.63 -6.26
CA ALA A 41 25.78 15.31 -7.66
C ALA A 41 27.04 15.06 -8.50
N ARG A 42 28.08 15.88 -8.29
CA ARG A 42 29.39 15.72 -8.94
C ARG A 42 30.08 14.40 -8.53
N GLN A 43 30.07 14.05 -7.25
CA GLN A 43 30.65 12.79 -6.75
C GLN A 43 29.96 11.55 -7.34
N ILE A 44 28.64 11.61 -7.47
CA ILE A 44 27.82 10.53 -8.05
C ILE A 44 27.91 10.50 -9.58
N GLY A 45 28.31 11.60 -10.23
CA GLY A 45 28.40 11.68 -11.68
C GLY A 45 27.06 12.00 -12.37
N VAL A 46 26.16 12.72 -11.70
CA VAL A 46 24.87 13.16 -12.25
C VAL A 46 24.73 14.67 -12.27
N LYS A 47 23.80 15.18 -13.08
CA LYS A 47 23.45 16.62 -13.06
C LYS A 47 22.80 16.99 -11.72
N PRO A 48 23.03 18.20 -11.18
CA PRO A 48 22.34 18.66 -9.96
C PRO A 48 20.81 18.61 -10.05
N SER A 49 20.25 18.79 -11.25
CA SER A 49 18.81 18.65 -11.52
C SER A 49 18.32 17.21 -11.33
N TYR A 50 19.11 16.21 -11.72
CA TYR A 50 18.79 14.80 -11.50
C TYR A 50 18.70 14.50 -10.00
N LEU A 51 19.73 14.90 -9.23
CA LEU A 51 19.74 14.71 -7.78
C LEU A 51 18.58 15.48 -7.10
N ASN A 52 18.23 16.67 -7.60
CA ASN A 52 17.07 17.43 -7.11
C ASN A 52 15.76 16.65 -7.30
N GLU A 53 15.58 16.00 -8.44
CA GLU A 53 14.39 15.19 -8.71
C GLU A 53 14.33 13.94 -7.81
N VAL A 54 15.47 13.31 -7.51
CA VAL A 54 15.56 12.22 -6.52
C VAL A 54 15.20 12.73 -5.12
N ILE A 55 15.77 13.85 -4.69
CA ILE A 55 15.47 14.48 -3.38
C ILE A 55 13.97 14.78 -3.22
N ARG A 56 13.32 15.21 -4.30
CA ARG A 56 11.88 15.51 -4.34
C ARG A 56 10.99 14.27 -4.52
N GLY A 57 11.55 13.06 -4.59
CA GLY A 57 10.80 11.82 -4.83
C GLY A 57 10.19 11.72 -6.23
N LYS A 58 10.64 12.55 -7.19
CA LYS A 58 10.20 12.50 -8.59
C LYS A 58 10.92 11.42 -9.39
N ARG A 59 12.14 11.05 -8.97
CA ARG A 59 12.89 9.92 -9.49
C ARG A 59 13.16 8.91 -8.38
N PRO A 60 13.04 7.61 -8.66
CA PRO A 60 13.38 6.59 -7.69
C PRO A 60 14.90 6.49 -7.51
N ILE A 61 15.31 6.00 -6.34
CA ILE A 61 16.67 5.51 -6.13
C ILE A 61 16.76 4.11 -6.76
N THR A 62 17.50 3.99 -7.86
CA THR A 62 17.78 2.70 -8.51
C THR A 62 18.91 1.96 -7.80
N PRO A 63 19.10 0.64 -8.04
CA PRO A 63 20.24 -0.10 -7.48
C PRO A 63 21.60 0.54 -7.79
N ASP A 64 21.84 0.95 -9.04
CA ASP A 64 23.08 1.64 -9.42
C ASP A 64 23.25 2.94 -8.63
N PHE A 65 22.19 3.72 -8.47
CA PHE A 65 22.24 4.97 -7.72
C PHE A 65 22.44 4.73 -6.21
N ALA A 66 21.88 3.65 -5.66
CA ALA A 66 22.07 3.25 -4.27
C ALA A 66 23.52 2.88 -3.97
N ILE A 67 24.19 2.16 -4.87
CA ILE A 67 25.63 1.83 -4.74
C ILE A 67 26.47 3.12 -4.74
N LEU A 68 26.15 4.08 -5.61
CA LEU A 68 26.85 5.36 -5.64
C LEU A 68 26.60 6.19 -4.36
N LEU A 69 25.35 6.21 -3.87
CA LEU A 69 25.01 6.84 -2.59
C LEU A 69 25.73 6.18 -1.41
N GLU A 70 25.87 4.86 -1.41
CA GLU A 70 26.65 4.14 -0.40
C GLU A 70 28.11 4.59 -0.40
N ARG A 71 28.73 4.71 -1.57
CA ARG A 71 30.13 5.17 -1.65
C ARG A 71 30.30 6.64 -1.30
N SER A 72 29.32 7.49 -1.58
CA SER A 72 29.37 8.93 -1.27
C SER A 72 28.98 9.26 0.18
N LEU A 73 28.01 8.54 0.75
CA LEU A 73 27.41 8.84 2.05
C LEU A 73 27.72 7.77 3.12
N GLY A 74 28.24 6.60 2.75
CA GLY A 74 28.55 5.52 3.71
C GLY A 74 27.31 4.84 4.29
N ILE A 75 26.15 5.00 3.65
CA ILE A 75 24.89 4.35 4.04
C ILE A 75 24.64 3.20 3.06
N ASP A 76 24.49 1.98 3.59
CA ASP A 76 24.28 0.73 2.83
C ASP A 76 23.28 0.89 1.65
N ALA A 77 23.66 0.39 0.47
CA ALA A 77 22.79 0.40 -0.71
C ALA A 77 21.48 -0.37 -0.45
N GLY A 78 21.54 -1.46 0.32
CA GLY A 78 20.36 -2.21 0.72
C GLY A 78 19.38 -1.38 1.55
N PHE A 79 19.88 -0.51 2.44
CA PHE A 79 19.06 0.44 3.19
C PHE A 79 18.31 1.40 2.26
N TRP A 80 19.00 2.01 1.30
CA TRP A 80 18.37 2.91 0.33
C TRP A 80 17.27 2.23 -0.48
N LEU A 81 17.52 1.01 -0.94
CA LEU A 81 16.53 0.24 -1.69
C LEU A 81 15.33 -0.15 -0.84
N ARG A 82 15.54 -0.58 0.42
CA ARG A 82 14.42 -0.85 1.34
C ARG A 82 13.59 0.40 1.59
N PHE A 83 14.22 1.56 1.75
CA PHE A 83 13.52 2.84 1.92
C PHE A 83 12.73 3.21 0.65
N GLN A 84 13.33 3.07 -0.53
CA GLN A 84 12.63 3.30 -1.81
C GLN A 84 11.41 2.37 -1.95
N ILE A 85 11.56 1.08 -1.66
CA ILE A 85 10.45 0.10 -1.70
C ILE A 85 9.35 0.49 -0.72
N GLY A 86 9.69 0.83 0.53
CA GLY A 86 8.71 1.28 1.53
C GLY A 86 7.93 2.51 1.06
N TYR A 87 8.63 3.52 0.53
CA TYR A 87 8.01 4.70 -0.06
C TYR A 87 7.05 4.38 -1.20
N ASP A 88 7.44 3.47 -2.11
CA ASP A 88 6.60 3.09 -3.26
C ASP A 88 5.37 2.31 -2.82
N ILE A 89 5.49 1.44 -1.81
CA ILE A 89 4.36 0.72 -1.19
C ILE A 89 3.41 1.71 -0.53
N ASP A 90 3.91 2.65 0.26
CA ASP A 90 3.09 3.66 0.94
C ASP A 90 2.35 4.54 -0.05
N ARG A 91 3.03 4.98 -1.13
CA ARG A 91 2.38 5.70 -2.24
C ARG A 91 1.31 4.87 -2.93
N ALA A 92 1.55 3.57 -3.12
CA ALA A 92 0.55 2.69 -3.71
C ALA A 92 -0.66 2.51 -2.79
N ARG A 93 -0.45 2.40 -1.48
CA ARG A 93 -1.51 2.35 -0.47
C ARG A 93 -2.29 3.65 -0.45
N LEU A 94 -1.66 4.82 -0.52
CA LEU A 94 -2.34 6.11 -0.50
C LEU A 94 -3.21 6.42 -1.73
N LYS A 95 -3.18 5.59 -2.79
CA LYS A 95 -4.05 5.79 -3.97
C LYS A 95 -5.48 5.34 -3.65
N ASP A 96 -6.46 6.23 -3.79
CA ASP A 96 -7.88 5.93 -3.58
C ASP A 96 -8.36 4.69 -4.34
N LYS A 97 -7.97 4.56 -5.61
CA LYS A 97 -8.30 3.38 -6.44
C LYS A 97 -7.78 2.08 -5.83
N ASN A 98 -6.58 2.10 -5.24
CA ASN A 98 -6.02 0.92 -4.59
C ASN A 98 -6.73 0.65 -3.26
N GLN A 99 -7.08 1.69 -2.49
CA GLN A 99 -7.86 1.54 -1.27
C GLN A 99 -9.22 0.89 -1.51
N MET A 100 -9.94 1.35 -2.55
CA MET A 100 -11.20 0.75 -2.95
C MET A 100 -11.03 -0.74 -3.31
N LYS A 101 -10.01 -1.08 -4.10
CA LYS A 101 -9.72 -2.48 -4.45
C LYS A 101 -9.36 -3.32 -3.24
N ILE A 102 -8.54 -2.80 -2.32
CA ILE A 102 -8.19 -3.46 -1.06
C ILE A 102 -9.46 -3.74 -0.25
N ASN A 103 -10.35 -2.76 -0.12
CA ASN A 103 -11.62 -2.94 0.59
C ASN A 103 -12.49 -4.01 -0.07
N ASN A 104 -12.63 -3.99 -1.40
CA ASN A 104 -13.40 -5.01 -2.12
C ASN A 104 -12.81 -6.41 -1.90
N ILE A 105 -11.48 -6.56 -1.94
CA ILE A 105 -10.80 -7.84 -1.64
C ILE A 105 -11.11 -8.29 -0.21
N LYS A 106 -11.06 -7.39 0.78
CA LYS A 106 -11.39 -7.71 2.17
C LYS A 106 -12.84 -8.16 2.34
N VAL A 107 -13.79 -7.43 1.75
CA VAL A 107 -15.21 -7.79 1.77
C VAL A 107 -15.42 -9.15 1.13
N TRP A 108 -14.81 -9.38 -0.03
CA TRP A 108 -14.90 -10.67 -0.74
C TRP A 108 -14.36 -11.83 0.09
N GLN A 109 -13.20 -11.68 0.71
CA GLN A 109 -12.63 -12.70 1.58
C GLN A 109 -13.55 -13.05 2.75
N LYS A 110 -14.26 -12.07 3.31
CA LYS A 110 -15.27 -12.34 4.35
C LYS A 110 -16.50 -13.06 3.80
N ILE A 111 -17.01 -12.67 2.62
CA ILE A 111 -18.10 -13.39 1.94
C ILE A 111 -17.72 -14.87 1.74
N GLN A 112 -16.48 -15.13 1.30
CA GLN A 112 -15.97 -16.48 1.07
C GLN A 112 -15.87 -17.36 2.34
N GLN A 113 -15.95 -16.78 3.54
CA GLN A 113 -16.02 -17.53 4.80
C GLN A 113 -17.41 -18.15 5.03
N TYR A 114 -18.44 -17.60 4.40
CA TYR A 114 -19.83 -18.04 4.55
C TYR A 114 -20.36 -18.76 3.30
N ILE A 115 -19.95 -18.33 2.10
CA ILE A 115 -20.45 -18.88 0.84
C ILE A 115 -19.28 -19.28 -0.07
N SER A 116 -19.30 -20.53 -0.55
CA SER A 116 -18.27 -21.01 -1.46
C SER A 116 -18.34 -20.36 -2.85
N VAL A 117 -17.19 -20.16 -3.50
CA VAL A 117 -17.13 -19.61 -4.88
C VAL A 117 -17.90 -20.48 -5.88
N LYS A 118 -17.92 -21.80 -5.67
CA LYS A 118 -18.67 -22.74 -6.51
C LYS A 118 -20.16 -22.44 -6.46
N GLU A 119 -20.69 -22.14 -5.28
CA GLU A 119 -22.09 -21.79 -5.10
C GLU A 119 -22.43 -20.45 -5.76
N LEU A 120 -21.60 -19.42 -5.55
CA LEU A 120 -21.78 -18.10 -6.18
C LEU A 120 -21.80 -18.21 -7.72
N LYS A 121 -20.90 -19.04 -8.27
CA LYS A 121 -20.88 -19.34 -9.71
C LYS A 121 -22.14 -20.04 -10.18
N ARG A 122 -22.62 -21.04 -9.44
CA ARG A 122 -23.88 -21.76 -9.75
C ARG A 122 -25.08 -20.81 -9.75
N LYS A 123 -25.08 -19.82 -8.86
CA LYS A 123 -26.12 -18.78 -8.76
C LYS A 123 -25.96 -17.65 -9.80
N GLY A 124 -24.92 -17.69 -10.65
CA GLY A 124 -24.68 -16.68 -11.68
C GLY A 124 -24.26 -15.31 -11.13
N LEU A 125 -23.70 -15.26 -9.93
CA LEU A 125 -23.37 -14.01 -9.21
C LEU A 125 -21.95 -13.49 -9.47
N LEU A 126 -21.21 -14.10 -10.40
CA LEU A 126 -19.81 -13.77 -10.69
C LEU A 126 -19.67 -13.13 -12.07
N SER A 127 -18.84 -12.10 -12.14
CA SER A 127 -18.49 -11.34 -13.34
C SER A 127 -16.96 -11.16 -13.43
N ASP A 128 -16.50 -10.25 -14.30
CA ASP A 128 -15.10 -9.85 -14.41
C ASP A 128 -14.71 -8.72 -13.44
N ASN A 129 -15.68 -8.18 -12.70
CA ASN A 129 -15.50 -7.07 -11.79
C ASN A 129 -15.95 -7.44 -10.37
N LEU A 130 -14.98 -7.51 -9.46
CA LEU A 130 -15.23 -7.89 -8.07
C LEU A 130 -16.23 -6.98 -7.34
N GLN A 131 -16.29 -5.69 -7.67
CA GLN A 131 -17.27 -4.80 -7.06
C GLN A 131 -18.69 -5.21 -7.45
N ASN A 132 -18.93 -5.47 -8.73
CA ASN A 132 -20.22 -5.90 -9.23
C ASN A 132 -20.62 -7.25 -8.63
N ASP A 133 -19.65 -8.13 -8.39
CA ASP A 133 -19.88 -9.43 -7.74
C ASP A 133 -20.36 -9.25 -6.30
N ILE A 134 -19.70 -8.38 -5.52
CA ILE A 134 -20.10 -8.04 -4.14
C ILE A 134 -21.53 -7.48 -4.13
N GLU A 135 -21.81 -6.51 -5.00
CA GLU A 135 -23.13 -5.89 -5.12
C GLU A 135 -24.21 -6.92 -5.51
N SER A 136 -23.88 -7.83 -6.43
CA SER A 136 -24.78 -8.90 -6.86
C SER A 136 -25.09 -9.88 -5.74
N VAL A 137 -24.09 -10.23 -4.92
CA VAL A 137 -24.27 -11.08 -3.73
C VAL A 137 -25.20 -10.40 -2.71
N PHE A 138 -24.89 -9.17 -2.33
CA PHE A 138 -25.69 -8.41 -1.36
C PHE A 138 -27.13 -8.24 -1.83
N LYS A 139 -27.34 -7.91 -3.11
CA LYS A 139 -28.66 -7.84 -3.72
C LYS A 139 -29.39 -9.18 -3.72
N TYR A 140 -28.71 -10.28 -4.04
CA TYR A 140 -29.32 -11.61 -4.09
C TYR A 140 -29.82 -12.07 -2.72
N TYR A 141 -29.05 -11.81 -1.64
CA TYR A 141 -29.43 -12.17 -0.27
C TYR A 141 -30.25 -11.08 0.45
N ASN A 142 -30.53 -9.95 -0.22
CA ASN A 142 -31.25 -8.80 0.35
C ASN A 142 -30.62 -8.27 1.64
N VAL A 143 -29.31 -8.04 1.59
CA VAL A 143 -28.48 -7.54 2.70
C VAL A 143 -27.66 -6.35 2.23
N GLU A 144 -27.25 -5.48 3.14
CA GLU A 144 -26.43 -4.30 2.81
C GLU A 144 -24.93 -4.50 3.08
N ASP A 145 -24.59 -5.47 3.94
CA ASP A 145 -23.22 -5.74 4.35
C ASP A 145 -22.97 -7.24 4.62
N VAL A 146 -21.73 -7.53 5.01
CA VAL A 146 -21.29 -8.90 5.31
C VAL A 146 -21.92 -9.45 6.59
N ASP A 147 -22.26 -8.59 7.55
CA ASP A 147 -22.86 -9.04 8.81
C ASP A 147 -24.30 -9.48 8.59
N GLY A 148 -25.07 -8.72 7.79
CA GLY A 148 -26.37 -9.14 7.31
C GLY A 148 -26.31 -10.42 6.47
N LEU A 149 -25.27 -10.57 5.64
CA LEU A 149 -25.06 -11.81 4.86
C LEU A 149 -24.86 -13.02 5.77
N LYS A 150 -24.04 -12.88 6.82
CA LYS A 150 -23.82 -13.94 7.81
C LYS A 150 -25.16 -14.38 8.43
N ASP A 151 -25.98 -13.43 8.84
CA ASP A 151 -27.28 -13.72 9.46
C ASP A 151 -28.26 -14.41 8.48
N ALA A 152 -28.23 -14.00 7.21
CA ALA A 152 -29.07 -14.61 6.18
C ALA A 152 -28.67 -16.06 5.90
N VAL A 153 -27.37 -16.35 5.79
CA VAL A 153 -26.84 -17.69 5.53
C VAL A 153 -27.09 -18.63 6.72
N LEU A 154 -26.87 -18.16 7.95
CA LEU A 154 -27.10 -18.98 9.15
C LEU A 154 -28.58 -19.33 9.36
N LYS A 155 -29.52 -18.49 8.91
CA LYS A 155 -30.95 -18.80 8.96
C LYS A 155 -31.35 -19.88 7.95
N SER A 156 -30.79 -19.85 6.73
CA SER A 156 -31.09 -20.86 5.71
C SER A 156 -30.58 -22.27 6.03
N ASP A 157 -29.55 -22.39 6.88
CA ASP A 157 -29.01 -23.70 7.30
C ASP A 157 -29.77 -24.32 8.50
N ASN A 158 -30.54 -23.52 9.26
CA ASN A 158 -31.33 -23.99 10.42
C ASN A 158 -32.79 -24.38 10.09
N ASP A 159 -33.21 -24.21 8.83
CA ASP A 159 -34.56 -24.57 8.33
C ASP A 159 -34.58 -25.95 7.60
N LEU A 160 -33.55 -26.79 7.80
CA LEU A 160 -33.44 -28.18 7.31
C LEU A 160 -33.33 -29.17 8.47
#